data_AF-A0A434RS24-F1
#
_entry.id   AF-A0A434RS24-F1
#
_cell.length_a   1.000
_cell.length_b   1.000
_cell.length_c   1.000
_cell.angle_alpha   90.00
_cell.angle_beta   90.00
_cell.angle_gamma   90.00
#
_symmetry.space_group_name_H-M   'P 1'
#
loop_
_entity.id
_entity.type
_entity.pdbx_description
1 polymer ?
#
loop_
_entity_poly.entity_id
_entity_poly.type
_entity_poly.pdbx_seq_one_letter_code
_entity_poly.pdbx_strand_id
1 'polypeptide(L)'
;MDVLRIAAFSDGNSGGNPAGVVIGEVLPDAADMQRVAAEVGFSETAFAAREGDGWRVRYFSPESEVPFCGHATIALGAALVRKFGDGIFKLLLN
;
A
#
# COMPACT_ATOMS: atom_id res chain seq x y z
N MET A 1 -4.66 -10.24 -8.29
CA MET A 1 -3.96 -9.03 -7.80
C MET A 1 -2.74 -9.52 -7.06
N ASP A 2 -1.54 -9.01 -7.37
CA ASP A 2 -0.34 -9.38 -6.62
C ASP A 2 -0.28 -8.54 -5.34
N VAL A 3 -0.31 -9.21 -4.19
CA VAL A 3 -0.36 -8.56 -2.87
C VAL A 3 0.93 -8.85 -2.13
N LEU A 4 1.75 -7.80 -1.98
CA LEU A 4 2.95 -7.83 -1.16
C LEU A 4 2.56 -7.71 0.32
N ARG A 5 3.26 -8.46 1.18
CA ARG A 5 3.12 -8.38 2.64
C ARG A 5 4.43 -7.87 3.20
N ILE A 6 4.43 -6.64 3.71
CA ILE A 6 5.64 -5.95 4.14
C ILE A 6 5.42 -5.42 5.56
N ALA A 7 6.31 -5.79 6.47
CA ALA A 7 6.38 -5.19 7.80
C ALA A 7 7.14 -3.85 7.70
N ALA A 8 6.45 -2.75 7.95
CA ALA A 8 7.08 -1.45 8.09
C ALA A 8 7.82 -1.37 9.44
N PHE A 9 8.94 -0.66 9.49
CA PHE A 9 9.76 -0.51 10.70
C PHE A 9 10.28 -1.84 11.28
N SER A 10 10.45 -2.86 10.44
CA SER A 10 11.08 -4.12 10.87
C SER A 10 12.60 -3.99 10.90
N ASP A 11 13.24 -4.76 11.78
CA ASP A 11 14.67 -5.01 11.74
C ASP A 11 14.90 -6.40 11.14
N GLY A 12 15.25 -6.43 9.86
CA GLY A 12 15.24 -7.65 9.06
C GLY A 12 13.86 -8.32 9.07
N ASN A 13 13.81 -9.55 9.58
CA ASN A 13 12.58 -10.37 9.69
C ASN A 13 11.90 -10.27 11.07
N SER A 14 12.33 -9.36 11.94
CA SER A 14 11.80 -9.23 13.31
C SER A 14 11.00 -7.95 13.51
N GLY A 15 9.86 -8.07 14.18
CA GLY A 15 9.01 -6.95 14.57
C GLY A 15 8.39 -6.20 13.38
N GLY A 16 8.10 -4.92 13.61
CA GLY A 16 7.44 -4.03 12.65
C GLY A 16 5.92 -4.13 12.66
N ASN A 17 5.28 -3.37 11.78
CA ASN A 17 3.84 -3.33 11.59
C ASN A 17 3.49 -3.79 10.15
N PRO A 18 2.85 -4.96 9.98
CA PRO A 18 2.57 -5.52 8.66
C PRO A 18 1.48 -4.74 7.93
N ALA A 19 1.71 -4.46 6.66
CA ALA A 19 0.72 -3.93 5.73
C ALA A 19 0.66 -4.75 4.44
N GLY A 20 -0.53 -4.80 3.85
CA GLY A 20 -0.69 -5.22 2.47
C GLY A 20 -0.26 -4.10 1.53
N VAL A 21 0.36 -4.43 0.41
CA VAL A 21 0.69 -3.45 -0.64
C VAL A 21 0.36 -4.02 -2.01
N VAL A 22 -0.40 -3.25 -2.79
CA VAL A 22 -0.74 -3.55 -4.18
C VAL A 22 -0.27 -2.40 -5.06
N ILE A 23 0.52 -2.72 -6.09
CA ILE A 23 0.97 -1.76 -7.11
C ILE A 23 0.46 -2.23 -8.47
N GLY A 24 -0.58 -1.57 -8.97
CA GLY A 24 -1.24 -1.87 -10.24
C GLY A 24 -0.96 -0.83 -11.33
N GLU A 25 -1.38 -1.14 -12.56
CA GLU A 25 -1.43 -0.17 -13.66
C GLU A 25 -2.58 0.84 -13.47
N VAL A 26 -3.71 0.35 -12.97
CA VAL A 26 -4.90 1.12 -12.59
C VAL A 26 -5.34 0.69 -11.19
N LEU A 27 -5.98 1.61 -10.46
CA LEU A 27 -6.63 1.24 -9.21
C LEU A 27 -7.90 0.43 -9.51
N PRO A 28 -8.15 -0.66 -8.76
CA PRO A 28 -9.44 -1.33 -8.78
C PRO A 28 -10.54 -0.39 -8.26
N ASP A 29 -11.80 -0.81 -8.39
CA ASP A 29 -12.88 -0.10 -7.71
C ASP A 29 -12.76 -0.25 -6.18
N ALA A 30 -13.49 0.60 -5.46
CA ALA A 30 -13.42 0.64 -3.99
C ALA A 30 -13.90 -0.67 -3.34
N ALA A 31 -14.84 -1.39 -3.96
CA ALA A 31 -15.39 -2.62 -3.41
C ALA A 31 -14.36 -3.77 -3.50
N ASP A 32 -13.64 -3.86 -4.62
CA ASP A 32 -12.55 -4.81 -4.79
C ASP A 32 -11.37 -4.51 -3.87
N MET A 33 -10.99 -3.24 -3.71
CA MET A 33 -9.94 -2.85 -2.76
C MET A 33 -10.33 -3.19 -1.32
N GLN A 34 -11.57 -2.91 -0.92
CA GLN A 34 -12.09 -3.27 0.40
C GLN A 34 -12.08 -4.79 0.62
N ARG A 35 -12.54 -5.57 -0.37
CA ARG A 35 -12.53 -7.03 -0.30
C ARG A 35 -11.12 -7.58 -0.13
N VAL A 36 -10.17 -7.08 -0.93
CA VAL A 36 -8.76 -7.50 -0.83
C VAL A 36 -8.18 -7.12 0.53
N ALA A 37 -8.45 -5.93 1.06
CA ALA A 37 -7.96 -5.53 2.38
C ALA A 37 -8.49 -6.45 3.51
N ALA A 38 -9.76 -6.84 3.42
CA ALA A 38 -10.35 -7.80 4.35
C ALA A 38 -9.72 -9.21 4.24
N GLU A 39 -9.42 -9.67 3.02
CA GLU A 39 -8.74 -10.96 2.78
C GLU A 39 -7.28 -10.97 3.25
N VAL A 40 -6.58 -9.84 3.18
CA VAL A 40 -5.20 -9.70 3.67
C VAL A 40 -5.13 -9.85 5.19
N GLY A 41 -6.11 -9.29 5.91
CA GLY A 41 -6.26 -9.46 7.36
C GLY A 41 -5.24 -8.70 8.22
N PHE A 42 -4.50 -7.75 7.65
CA PHE A 42 -3.65 -6.80 8.39
C PHE A 42 -4.41 -5.51 8.70
N SER A 43 -3.82 -4.62 9.51
CA SER A 43 -4.43 -3.34 9.87
C SER A 43 -4.80 -2.52 8.65
N GLU A 44 -3.88 -2.36 7.69
CA GLU A 44 -4.18 -1.70 6.43
C GLU A 44 -3.51 -2.37 5.21
N THR A 45 -4.17 -2.18 4.07
CA THR A 45 -3.62 -2.45 2.74
C THR A 45 -3.56 -1.15 1.94
N ALA A 46 -2.38 -0.83 1.40
CA ALA A 46 -2.17 0.30 0.50
C ALA A 46 -2.29 -0.15 -0.96
N PHE A 47 -3.08 0.57 -1.74
CA PHE A 47 -3.23 0.38 -3.17
C PHE A 47 -2.66 1.59 -3.91
N ALA A 48 -1.81 1.35 -4.89
CA ALA A 48 -1.17 2.41 -5.67
C ALA A 48 -1.20 2.14 -7.17
N ALA A 49 -1.45 3.18 -7.95
CA ALA A 49 -1.30 3.20 -9.40
C ALA A 49 -0.75 4.56 -9.86
N ARG A 50 -0.13 4.61 -11.03
CA ARG A 50 0.40 5.88 -11.58
C ARG A 50 -0.75 6.84 -11.91
N GLU A 51 -0.58 8.10 -11.55
CA GLU A 51 -1.49 9.18 -11.91
C GLU A 51 -0.67 10.46 -12.17
N GLY A 52 -0.57 10.87 -13.44
CA GLY A 52 0.27 11.98 -13.86
C GLY A 52 1.75 11.77 -13.50
N ASP A 53 2.32 12.73 -12.77
CA ASP A 53 3.71 12.71 -12.30
C ASP A 53 3.88 11.99 -10.94
N GLY A 54 2.83 11.37 -10.41
CA GLY A 54 2.82 10.72 -9.11
C GLY A 54 2.10 9.37 -9.07
N TRP A 55 1.75 8.98 -7.86
CA TRP A 55 1.05 7.74 -7.54
C TRP A 55 -0.23 8.08 -6.79
N ARG A 56 -1.38 7.74 -7.36
CA ARG A 56 -2.65 7.75 -6.62
C ARG A 56 -2.60 6.62 -5.59
N VAL A 57 -2.76 6.95 -4.31
CA VAL A 57 -2.72 5.98 -3.22
C VAL A 57 -4.01 6.01 -2.42
N ARG A 58 -4.55 4.82 -2.13
CA ARG A 58 -5.71 4.64 -1.24
C ARG A 58 -5.37 3.59 -0.18
N TYR A 59 -5.91 3.77 1.01
CA TYR A 59 -5.66 2.90 2.17
C TYR A 59 -6.97 2.30 2.65
N PHE A 60 -6.97 0.98 2.83
CA PHE A 60 -8.13 0.28 3.33
C PHE A 60 -7.75 -0.53 4.55
N SER A 61 -8.50 -0.33 5.64
CA SER A 61 -8.58 -1.33 6.71
C SER A 61 -9.49 -2.48 6.25
N PRO A 62 -9.58 -3.59 6.99
CA PRO A 62 -10.53 -4.66 6.69
C PRO A 62 -12.00 -4.20 6.62
N GLU A 63 -12.34 -3.08 7.25
CA GLU A 63 -13.73 -2.62 7.40
C GLU A 63 -14.08 -1.41 6.53
N SER A 64 -13.12 -0.53 6.24
CA SER A 64 -13.37 0.72 5.52
C SER A 64 -12.10 1.34 4.94
N GLU A 65 -12.29 2.24 3.98
CA GLU A 65 -11.25 3.17 3.54
C GLU A 65 -10.88 4.17 4.63
N VAL A 66 -9.58 4.43 4.78
CA VAL A 66 -9.04 5.45 5.68
C VAL A 66 -8.27 6.51 4.89
N PRO A 67 -8.29 7.79 5.33
CA PRO A 67 -7.71 8.88 4.57
C PRO A 67 -6.18 8.77 4.47
N PHE A 68 -5.53 8.19 5.48
CA PHE A 68 -4.09 8.03 5.54
C PHE A 68 -3.67 6.96 6.56
N CYS A 69 -2.62 6.21 6.26
CA CYS A 69 -1.94 5.34 7.21
C CYS A 69 -0.41 5.40 7.04
N GLY A 70 0.29 5.77 8.12
CA GLY A 70 1.75 5.99 8.08
C GLY A 70 2.56 4.71 7.80
N HIS A 71 2.27 3.61 8.50
CA HIS A 71 3.07 2.38 8.33
C HIS A 71 2.82 1.74 6.96
N ALA A 72 1.58 1.76 6.46
CA ALA A 72 1.25 1.31 5.11
C ALA A 72 1.93 2.18 4.03
N THR A 73 2.09 3.48 4.27
CA THR A 73 2.86 4.39 3.41
C THR A 73 4.34 3.99 3.35
N ILE A 74 4.95 3.66 4.50
CA ILE A 74 6.34 3.19 4.56
C ILE A 74 6.50 1.84 3.85
N ALA A 75 5.57 0.91 4.04
CA ALA A 75 5.54 -0.36 3.33
C ALA A 75 5.43 -0.17 1.81
N LEU A 76 4.56 0.74 1.35
CA LEU A 76 4.42 1.11 -0.05
C LEU A 76 5.72 1.72 -0.60
N GLY A 77 6.37 2.61 0.14
CA GLY A 77 7.67 3.17 -0.26
C GLY A 77 8.73 2.10 -0.49
N ALA A 78 8.84 1.13 0.43
CA ALA A 78 9.74 -0.01 0.26
C ALA A 78 9.40 -0.86 -0.98
N ALA A 79 8.11 -1.07 -1.27
CA ALA A 79 7.67 -1.79 -2.47
C ALA A 79 8.00 -1.03 -3.77
N LEU A 80 7.80 0.30 -3.79
CA LEU A 80 8.10 1.15 -4.94
C LEU A 80 9.59 1.17 -5.23
N VAL A 81 10.44 1.33 -4.21
CA VAL A 81 11.91 1.28 -4.37
C VAL A 81 12.36 -0.08 -4.89
N ARG A 82 11.84 -1.19 -4.36
CA ARG A 82 12.16 -2.54 -4.86
C ARG A 82 11.80 -2.73 -6.34
N LYS A 83 10.72 -2.10 -6.81
CA LYS A 83 10.21 -2.26 -8.18
C LYS A 83 10.84 -1.30 -9.18
N PHE A 84 11.15 -0.07 -8.77
CA PHE A 84 11.54 1.01 -9.67
C PHE A 84 12.93 1.61 -9.38
N GLY A 85 13.61 1.15 -8.33
CA GLY A 85 14.87 1.70 -7.86
C GLY A 85 14.71 2.92 -6.96
N ASP A 86 15.83 3.46 -6.51
CA ASP A 86 15.87 4.63 -5.63
C ASP A 86 15.29 5.86 -6.32
N GLY A 87 14.47 6.62 -5.60
CA GLY A 87 13.85 7.83 -6.15
C GLY A 87 12.86 8.50 -5.21
N ILE A 88 12.34 9.64 -5.66
CA ILE A 88 11.27 10.36 -4.97
C ILE A 88 9.94 9.93 -5.60
N PHE A 89 9.08 9.34 -4.79
CA PHE A 89 7.73 8.92 -5.20
C PHE A 89 6.71 9.92 -4.67
N LYS A 90 6.20 10.80 -5.55
CA LYS A 90 5.12 11.72 -5.22
C LYS A 90 3.82 10.94 -5.03
N LEU A 91 3.23 11.01 -3.83
CA LEU A 91 1.97 10.33 -3.51
C LEU A 91 0.82 11.33 -3.55
N LEU A 92 -0.24 10.98 -4.26
CA LEU A 92 -1.49 11.71 -4.35
C LEU A 92 -2.51 10.96 -3.47
N LEU A 93 -2.74 11.48 -2.28
CA LEU A 93 -3.68 10.92 -1.31
C LEU A 93 -5.08 11.51 -1.52
N ASN A 94 -6.07 10.97 -0.81
CA ASN A 94 -7.41 11.54 -0.74
C ASN A 94 -7.43 12.85 0.05
#